data_AF-A0A2Z4VA88-F1
#
_entry.id   AF-A0A2Z4VA88-F1
#
_cell.length_a   1.000
_cell.length_b   1.000
_cell.length_c   1.000
_cell.angle_alpha   90.00
_cell.angle_beta   90.00
_cell.angle_gamma   90.00
#
_symmetry.space_group_name_H-M   'P 1'
#
loop_
_entity.id
_entity.type
_entity.pdbx_description
1 polymer ?
#
loop_
_entity_poly.entity_id
_entity_poly.type
_entity_poly.pdbx_seq_one_letter_code
_entity_poly.pdbx_strand_id
1 'polypeptide(L)'
;MARAASELVGTAALVAVGPVSGAHFNPAVTLAEWWTARRDGAGVTVRETAVYVPSQIVGAIAGAVLADAMFGEPLVKWSTHDRSAENLLLGEVVATAGLILLIFGLARTDRLRFAPVAVASYIGAAYWFTSSTSFANPAVTIGRAFTDTFAGIAPASVPAFIGAQLAGVVIGLALVAVIFMRGKAATGAPTA
;
A
#
# COMPACT_ATOMS: atom_id res chain seq x y z
N MET A 1 -12.80 9.63 16.60
CA MET A 1 -12.41 10.86 15.87
C MET A 1 -11.02 10.77 15.24
N ALA A 2 -9.97 10.28 15.92
CA ALA A 2 -8.61 10.22 15.36
C ALA A 2 -8.44 9.40 14.06
N ARG A 3 -9.20 8.30 13.89
CA ARG A 3 -9.08 7.40 12.72
C ARG A 3 -9.56 8.02 11.39
N ALA A 4 -10.69 8.72 11.42
CA ALA A 4 -11.20 9.43 10.24
C ALA A 4 -10.28 10.60 9.83
N ALA A 5 -9.62 11.24 10.80
CA ALA A 5 -8.67 12.32 10.51
C ALA A 5 -7.42 11.80 9.76
N SER A 6 -6.88 10.63 10.14
CA SER A 6 -5.74 10.04 9.41
C SER A 6 -6.08 9.63 7.98
N GLU A 7 -7.31 9.18 7.73
CA GLU A 7 -7.78 8.81 6.38
C GLU A 7 -7.92 10.04 5.47
N LEU A 8 -8.44 11.14 6.00
CA LEU A 8 -8.56 12.41 5.30
C LEU A 8 -7.19 12.99 4.96
N VAL A 9 -6.22 12.92 5.87
CA VAL A 9 -4.84 13.36 5.63
C VAL A 9 -4.17 12.50 4.54
N GLY A 10 -4.33 11.18 4.62
CA GLY A 10 -3.83 10.27 3.58
C GLY A 10 -4.44 10.58 2.21
N THR A 11 -5.75 10.77 2.14
CA THR A 11 -6.46 11.15 0.92
C THR A 11 -5.96 12.50 0.38
N ALA A 12 -5.80 13.50 1.25
CA ALA A 12 -5.31 14.82 0.87
C ALA A 12 -3.89 14.75 0.30
N ALA A 13 -3.00 13.93 0.90
CA ALA A 13 -1.67 13.69 0.36
C ALA A 13 -1.72 13.03 -1.03
N LEU A 14 -2.55 11.99 -1.20
CA LEU A 14 -2.76 11.33 -2.51
C LEU A 14 -3.23 12.32 -3.58
N VAL A 15 -4.16 13.21 -3.25
CA VAL A 15 -4.67 14.23 -4.17
C VAL A 15 -3.61 15.29 -4.47
N ALA A 16 -2.91 15.80 -3.45
CA ALA A 16 -1.99 16.92 -3.59
C ALA A 16 -0.75 16.58 -4.42
N VAL A 17 -0.19 15.38 -4.26
CA VAL A 17 1.04 14.98 -4.98
C VAL A 17 0.81 13.95 -6.09
N GLY A 18 -0.42 13.48 -6.27
CA GLY A 18 -0.80 12.55 -7.35
C GLY A 18 -0.31 12.99 -8.73
N PRO A 19 -0.51 14.25 -9.16
CA PRO A 19 -0.02 14.74 -10.45
C PRO A 19 1.51 14.78 -10.60
N VAL A 20 2.26 14.73 -9.49
CA VAL A 20 3.73 14.85 -9.48
C VAL A 20 4.41 13.48 -9.47
N SER A 21 3.89 12.54 -8.68
CA SER A 21 4.56 11.25 -8.41
C SER A 21 3.68 10.01 -8.60
N GLY A 22 2.44 10.17 -9.08
CA GLY A 22 1.45 9.09 -9.02
C GLY A 22 1.02 8.72 -7.59
N ALA A 23 1.59 9.37 -6.58
CA ALA A 23 1.30 9.22 -5.16
C ALA A 23 1.30 7.76 -4.66
N HIS A 24 2.30 6.96 -5.03
CA HIS A 24 2.31 5.55 -4.64
C HIS A 24 2.39 5.35 -3.13
N PHE A 25 3.25 6.12 -2.45
CA PHE A 25 3.48 6.10 -1.00
C PHE A 25 3.64 4.71 -0.35
N ASN A 26 3.92 3.69 -1.16
CA ASN A 26 3.88 2.29 -0.78
C ASN A 26 4.82 1.49 -1.70
N PRO A 27 5.90 0.89 -1.17
CA PRO A 27 6.81 0.07 -1.95
C PRO A 27 6.12 -1.09 -2.68
N ALA A 28 5.09 -1.69 -2.10
CA ALA A 28 4.32 -2.76 -2.73
C ALA A 28 3.61 -2.29 -4.00
N VAL A 29 3.03 -1.08 -3.98
CA VAL A 29 2.36 -0.46 -5.14
C VAL A 29 3.39 -0.06 -6.19
N THR A 30 4.49 0.60 -5.80
CA THR A 30 5.57 0.97 -6.73
C THR A 30 6.15 -0.25 -7.44
N LEU A 31 6.42 -1.34 -6.70
CA LEU A 31 6.95 -2.58 -7.27
C LEU A 31 5.96 -3.26 -8.21
N ALA A 32 4.67 -3.27 -7.85
CA ALA A 32 3.61 -3.80 -8.70
C ALA A 32 3.53 -3.03 -10.02
N GLU A 33 3.59 -1.70 -9.96
CA GLU A 33 3.54 -0.87 -11.17
C GLU A 33 4.76 -1.11 -12.04
N TRP A 34 5.96 -1.04 -11.46
CA TRP A 34 7.21 -1.35 -12.17
C TRP A 34 7.19 -2.73 -12.82
N TRP A 35 6.60 -3.75 -12.16
CA TRP A 35 6.44 -5.08 -12.74
C TRP A 35 5.51 -5.07 -13.97
N THR A 36 4.37 -4.38 -13.87
CA THR A 36 3.41 -4.30 -14.97
C THR A 36 3.87 -3.43 -16.14
N ALA A 37 4.47 -2.27 -15.86
CA ALA A 37 4.97 -1.30 -16.83
C ALA A 37 6.09 -1.86 -17.70
N ARG A 38 6.84 -2.86 -17.21
CA ARG A 38 7.86 -3.57 -18.00
C ARG A 38 7.32 -4.24 -19.27
N ARG A 39 6.01 -4.50 -19.37
CA ARG A 39 5.39 -5.08 -20.58
C ARG A 39 4.92 -4.02 -21.57
N ASP A 40 4.44 -2.89 -21.08
CA ASP A 40 3.74 -1.88 -21.90
C ASP A 40 4.58 -0.61 -22.14
N GLY A 41 5.74 -0.48 -21.49
CA GLY A 41 6.72 0.59 -21.72
C GLY A 41 6.38 1.96 -21.10
N ALA A 42 5.16 2.14 -20.61
CA ALA A 42 4.70 3.33 -19.90
C ALA A 42 4.45 3.02 -18.42
N GLY A 43 5.21 3.65 -17.52
CA GLY A 43 5.07 3.54 -16.06
C GLY A 43 6.42 3.64 -15.34
N VAL A 44 6.44 3.34 -14.04
CA VAL A 44 7.65 3.44 -13.19
C VAL A 44 8.81 2.60 -13.74
N THR A 45 9.95 3.26 -13.94
CA THR A 45 11.22 2.64 -14.28
C THR A 45 11.91 2.03 -13.05
N VAL A 46 12.90 1.15 -13.24
CA VAL A 46 13.67 0.62 -12.10
C VAL A 46 14.51 1.71 -11.42
N ARG A 47 14.98 2.72 -12.17
CA ARG A 47 15.67 3.88 -11.60
C ARG A 47 14.75 4.67 -10.68
N GLU A 48 13.51 4.93 -11.11
CA GLU A 48 12.51 5.58 -10.27
C GLU A 48 12.18 4.71 -9.06
N THR A 49 11.97 3.40 -9.23
CA THR A 49 11.74 2.47 -8.11
C THR A 49 12.83 2.59 -7.05
N ALA A 50 14.10 2.68 -7.46
CA ALA A 50 15.25 2.86 -6.57
C ALA A 50 15.27 4.19 -5.81
N VAL A 51 14.52 5.21 -6.28
CA VAL A 51 14.31 6.47 -5.58
C VAL A 51 13.05 6.42 -4.72
N TYR A 52 11.93 5.92 -5.26
CA TYR A 52 10.64 5.83 -4.56
C TYR A 52 10.75 5.05 -3.26
N VAL A 53 11.35 3.85 -3.29
CA VAL A 53 11.34 2.96 -2.12
C VAL A 53 12.09 3.59 -0.92
N PRO A 54 13.34 4.09 -1.06
CA PRO A 54 14.00 4.81 0.03
C PRO A 54 13.24 6.04 0.49
N SER A 55 12.72 6.88 -0.43
CA SER A 55 11.96 8.08 -0.06
C SER A 55 10.70 7.75 0.73
N GLN A 56 9.97 6.70 0.37
CA GLN A 56 8.79 6.21 1.08
C GLN A 56 9.16 5.73 2.50
N ILE A 57 10.25 4.98 2.64
CA ILE A 57 10.73 4.49 3.94
C ILE A 57 11.15 5.65 4.84
N VAL A 58 11.97 6.58 4.32
CA VAL A 58 12.41 7.77 5.07
C VAL A 58 11.21 8.61 5.49
N GLY A 59 10.25 8.84 4.59
CA GLY A 59 9.02 9.55 4.90
C GLY A 59 8.19 8.86 5.99
N ALA A 60 8.06 7.54 5.95
CA ALA A 60 7.32 6.77 6.96
C ALA A 60 8.00 6.81 8.34
N ILE A 61 9.34 6.69 8.39
CA ILE A 61 10.11 6.81 9.64
C ILE A 61 9.97 8.23 10.19
N ALA A 62 10.22 9.26 9.37
CA ALA A 62 10.11 10.65 9.79
C ALA A 62 8.69 10.99 10.27
N GLY A 63 7.66 10.46 9.60
CA GLY A 63 6.26 10.60 10.01
C GLY A 63 5.96 9.96 11.37
N ALA A 64 6.51 8.78 11.65
CA ALA A 64 6.36 8.12 12.95
C ALA A 64 7.02 8.92 14.08
N VAL A 65 8.27 9.36 13.87
CA VAL A 65 9.02 10.20 14.83
C VAL A 65 8.31 11.53 15.07
N LEU A 66 7.78 12.16 14.01
CA LEU A 66 7.03 13.40 14.12
C LEU A 66 5.72 13.19 14.90
N ALA A 67 5.02 12.09 14.68
CA ALA A 67 3.82 11.76 15.44
C ALA A 67 4.16 11.59 16.93
N ASP A 68 5.21 10.85 17.26
CA ASP A 68 5.66 10.70 18.66
C ASP A 68 5.97 12.07 19.28
N ALA A 69 6.65 12.96 18.54
CA ALA A 69 6.90 14.34 18.99
C ALA A 69 5.60 15.12 19.26
N MET A 70 4.61 15.02 18.36
CA MET A 70 3.33 15.71 18.48
C MET A 70 2.49 15.23 19.68
N PHE A 71 2.64 13.96 20.05
CA PHE A 71 1.91 13.34 21.16
C PHE A 71 2.71 13.29 22.48
N GLY A 72 3.93 13.85 22.50
CA GLY A 72 4.78 13.88 23.70
C GLY A 72 5.39 12.52 24.07
N GLU A 73 5.46 11.60 23.11
CA GLU A 73 6.11 10.29 23.25
C GLU A 73 7.63 10.39 22.99
N PRO A 74 8.43 9.42 23.45
CA PRO A 74 9.85 9.36 23.11
C PRO A 74 10.07 9.27 21.60
N LEU A 75 10.86 10.20 21.05
CA LEU A 75 11.03 10.39 19.59
C LEU A 75 11.51 9.15 18.83
N VAL A 76 12.31 8.30 19.45
CA VAL A 76 12.79 7.06 18.84
C VAL A 76 12.71 5.97 19.88
N LYS A 77 11.69 5.12 19.76
CA LYS A 77 11.52 3.96 20.64
C LYS A 77 11.14 2.76 19.79
N TRP A 78 12.01 1.75 19.81
CA TRP A 78 11.70 0.49 19.15
C TRP A 78 10.44 -0.12 19.73
N SER A 79 9.53 -0.52 18.85
CA SER A 79 8.31 -1.19 19.28
C SER A 79 8.61 -2.56 19.86
N THR A 80 7.82 -2.93 20.87
CA THR A 80 7.80 -4.24 21.52
C THR A 80 6.60 -5.10 21.11
N HIS A 81 5.74 -4.57 20.22
CA HIS A 81 4.52 -5.26 19.77
C HIS A 81 4.85 -6.43 18.83
N ASP A 82 4.82 -7.65 19.36
CA ASP A 82 4.93 -8.84 18.52
C ASP A 82 3.71 -8.97 17.59
N ARG A 83 3.99 -9.19 16.31
CA ARG A 83 2.99 -9.45 15.28
C ARG A 83 3.38 -10.66 14.44
N SER A 84 3.87 -11.73 15.07
CA SER A 84 4.34 -12.92 14.36
C SER A 84 3.23 -13.94 14.04
N ALA A 85 2.04 -13.78 14.63
CA ALA A 85 0.97 -14.77 14.50
C ALA A 85 0.45 -14.94 13.06
N GLU A 86 0.22 -16.19 12.66
CA GLU A 86 -0.14 -16.58 11.29
C GLU A 86 -1.41 -15.90 10.78
N ASN A 87 -2.41 -15.73 11.65
CA ASN A 87 -3.64 -15.04 11.33
C ASN A 87 -3.41 -13.56 10.98
N LEU A 88 -2.40 -12.91 11.57
CA LEU A 88 -2.01 -11.53 11.22
C LEU A 88 -1.32 -11.49 9.85
N LEU A 89 -0.42 -12.44 9.59
CA LEU A 89 0.26 -12.55 8.29
C LEU A 89 -0.74 -12.79 7.17
N LEU A 90 -1.71 -13.68 7.36
CA LEU A 90 -2.81 -13.88 6.41
C LEU A 90 -3.61 -12.59 6.20
N GLY A 91 -3.88 -11.84 7.28
CA GLY A 91 -4.52 -10.52 7.21
C GLY A 91 -3.79 -9.56 6.27
N GLU A 92 -2.46 -9.50 6.36
CA GLU A 92 -1.63 -8.66 5.48
C GLU A 92 -1.62 -9.11 4.02
N VAL A 93 -1.64 -10.43 3.76
CA VAL A 93 -1.79 -10.98 2.41
C VAL A 93 -3.10 -10.50 1.81
N VAL A 94 -4.21 -10.69 2.51
CA VAL A 94 -5.56 -10.30 2.04
C VAL A 94 -5.67 -8.80 1.85
N ALA A 95 -5.20 -8.01 2.83
CA ALA A 95 -5.20 -6.56 2.76
C ALA A 95 -4.44 -6.07 1.52
N THR A 96 -3.21 -6.54 1.31
CA THR A 96 -2.37 -6.09 0.20
C THR A 96 -2.90 -6.57 -1.15
N ALA A 97 -3.41 -7.81 -1.24
CA ALA A 97 -3.99 -8.34 -2.47
C ALA A 97 -5.19 -7.52 -2.92
N GLY A 98 -6.12 -7.18 -2.01
CA GLY A 98 -7.27 -6.35 -2.36
C GLY A 98 -6.88 -4.90 -2.68
N LEU A 99 -5.86 -4.33 -2.02
CA LEU A 99 -5.33 -3.00 -2.35
C LEU A 99 -4.80 -2.96 -3.79
N ILE A 100 -3.98 -3.94 -4.17
CA ILE A 100 -3.40 -4.05 -5.51
C ILE A 100 -4.50 -4.31 -6.53
N LEU A 101 -5.44 -5.21 -6.25
CA LEU A 101 -6.60 -5.45 -7.12
C LEU A 101 -7.40 -4.17 -7.36
N LEU A 102 -7.63 -3.38 -6.32
CA LEU A 102 -8.37 -2.12 -6.40
C LEU A 102 -7.64 -1.10 -7.29
N ILE A 103 -6.37 -0.80 -6.99
CA ILE A 103 -5.59 0.21 -7.73
C ILE A 103 -5.49 -0.17 -9.20
N PHE A 104 -5.07 -1.40 -9.51
CA PHE A 104 -4.88 -1.83 -10.88
C PHE A 104 -6.20 -2.10 -11.60
N GLY A 105 -7.27 -2.49 -10.89
CA GLY A 105 -8.61 -2.58 -11.45
C GLY A 105 -9.14 -1.20 -11.88
N LEU A 106 -8.90 -0.16 -11.08
CA LEU A 106 -9.20 1.23 -11.46
C LEU A 106 -8.35 1.67 -12.67
N ALA A 107 -7.07 1.30 -12.73
CA ALA A 107 -6.22 1.53 -13.91
C ALA A 107 -6.78 0.86 -15.17
N ARG A 108 -7.15 -0.42 -15.08
CA ARG A 108 -7.67 -1.21 -16.21
C ARG A 108 -9.03 -0.74 -16.71
N THR A 109 -9.76 0.03 -15.91
CA THR A 109 -11.09 0.55 -16.24
C THR A 109 -11.10 2.06 -16.49
N ASP A 110 -9.92 2.68 -16.63
CA ASP A 110 -9.74 4.12 -16.85
C ASP A 110 -10.41 5.00 -15.78
N ARG A 111 -10.27 4.58 -14.52
CA ARG A 111 -10.91 5.16 -13.34
C ARG A 111 -9.92 5.59 -12.26
N LEU A 112 -8.64 5.76 -12.60
CA LEU A 112 -7.59 6.15 -11.65
C LEU A 112 -7.87 7.47 -10.91
N ARG A 113 -8.68 8.37 -11.48
CA ARG A 113 -9.14 9.59 -10.79
C ARG A 113 -9.84 9.31 -9.44
N PHE A 114 -10.39 8.11 -9.25
CA PHE A 114 -11.03 7.71 -8.00
C PHE A 114 -10.07 7.03 -7.02
N ALA A 115 -8.82 6.79 -7.40
CA ALA A 115 -7.83 6.09 -6.57
C ALA A 115 -7.67 6.72 -5.17
N PRO A 116 -7.60 8.05 -4.98
CA PRO A 116 -7.42 8.62 -3.64
C PRO A 116 -8.52 8.21 -2.66
N VAL A 117 -9.78 8.35 -3.06
CA VAL A 117 -10.94 8.01 -2.22
C VAL A 117 -11.08 6.49 -2.07
N ALA A 118 -10.88 5.74 -3.15
CA ALA A 118 -11.00 4.29 -3.13
C ALA A 118 -9.94 3.65 -2.24
N VAL A 119 -8.68 4.07 -2.35
CA VAL A 119 -7.56 3.58 -1.53
C VAL A 119 -7.81 3.92 -0.06
N ALA A 120 -8.17 5.16 0.27
CA ALA A 120 -8.47 5.54 1.65
C ALA A 120 -9.63 4.72 2.24
N SER A 121 -10.71 4.56 1.47
CA SER A 121 -11.87 3.75 1.88
C SER A 121 -11.51 2.28 2.09
N TYR A 122 -10.68 1.72 1.20
CA TYR A 122 -10.26 0.33 1.31
C TYR A 122 -9.34 0.11 2.51
N ILE A 123 -8.37 0.99 2.76
CA ILE A 123 -7.49 0.88 3.94
C ILE A 123 -8.30 1.06 5.23
N GLY A 124 -9.23 2.02 5.27
CA GLY A 124 -10.15 2.19 6.39
C GLY A 124 -10.98 0.93 6.65
N ALA A 125 -11.55 0.32 5.60
CA ALA A 125 -12.27 -0.95 5.73
C ALA A 125 -11.35 -2.11 6.18
N ALA A 126 -10.16 -2.23 5.58
CA ALA A 126 -9.20 -3.29 5.86
C ALA A 126 -8.68 -3.23 7.29
N TYR A 127 -8.54 -2.03 7.86
CA TYR A 127 -8.26 -1.84 9.27
C TYR A 127 -9.30 -2.55 10.18
N TRP A 128 -10.56 -2.63 9.75
CA TRP A 128 -11.63 -3.30 10.50
C TRP A 128 -11.80 -4.78 10.17
N PHE A 129 -11.73 -5.17 8.89
CA PHE A 129 -12.02 -6.56 8.51
C PHE A 129 -10.81 -7.49 8.60
N THR A 130 -9.58 -6.96 8.69
CA THR A 130 -8.38 -7.79 8.85
C THR A 130 -7.95 -7.88 10.30
N SER A 131 -7.51 -9.07 10.71
CA SER A 131 -6.90 -9.36 12.01
C SER A 131 -5.63 -8.54 12.27
N SER A 132 -4.89 -8.15 11.23
CA SER A 132 -3.61 -7.43 11.33
C SER A 132 -3.75 -5.92 11.54
N THR A 133 -4.94 -5.36 11.35
CA THR A 133 -5.20 -3.92 11.19
C THR A 133 -4.60 -3.30 9.91
N SER A 134 -4.36 -4.13 8.88
CA SER A 134 -3.98 -3.78 7.50
C SER A 134 -2.87 -2.73 7.38
N PHE A 135 -1.62 -3.15 7.51
CA PHE A 135 -0.48 -2.27 7.21
C PHE A 135 -0.36 -2.11 5.70
N ALA A 136 -0.43 -3.24 4.96
CA ALA A 136 -0.47 -3.34 3.50
C ALA A 136 0.58 -2.49 2.76
N ASN A 137 1.68 -2.15 3.44
CA ASN A 137 2.66 -1.17 3.00
C ASN A 137 4.01 -1.41 3.70
N PRO A 138 5.06 -1.83 2.96
CA PRO A 138 6.37 -2.09 3.57
C PRO A 138 7.01 -0.86 4.22
N ALA A 139 6.82 0.34 3.66
CA ALA A 139 7.38 1.56 4.24
C ALA A 139 6.71 1.91 5.58
N VAL A 140 5.37 1.82 5.65
CA VAL A 140 4.61 1.99 6.90
C VAL A 140 5.00 0.93 7.92
N THR A 141 5.20 -0.32 7.49
CA THR A 141 5.63 -1.42 8.36
C THR A 141 6.99 -1.12 9.00
N ILE A 142 7.95 -0.63 8.22
CA ILE A 142 9.27 -0.22 8.73
C ILE A 142 9.15 1.00 9.65
N GLY A 143 8.42 2.04 9.23
CA GLY A 143 8.26 3.27 10.02
C GLY A 143 7.63 3.00 11.39
N ARG A 144 6.63 2.12 11.44
CA ARG A 144 5.95 1.71 12.69
C ARG A 144 6.86 0.91 13.63
N ALA A 145 8.04 0.47 13.21
CA ALA A 145 9.00 -0.11 14.13
C ALA A 145 9.66 0.92 15.07
N PHE A 146 9.63 2.21 14.72
CA PHE A 146 10.27 3.31 15.45
C PHE A 146 9.38 3.97 16.51
N THR A 147 8.15 3.50 16.70
CA THR A 147 7.19 3.95 17.72
C THR A 147 6.66 2.76 18.50
N ASP A 148 6.60 2.85 19.83
CA ASP A 148 6.05 1.81 20.72
C ASP A 148 4.64 2.12 21.21
N THR A 149 3.91 2.94 20.44
CA THR A 149 2.48 3.21 20.65
C THR A 149 1.63 2.04 20.16
N PHE A 150 0.29 2.13 20.26
CA PHE A 150 -0.63 1.10 19.70
C PHE A 150 -0.39 0.81 18.20
N ALA A 151 0.25 1.74 17.49
CA ALA A 151 0.63 1.57 16.10
C ALA A 151 1.87 0.67 15.94
N GLY A 152 2.71 0.47 16.95
CA GLY A 152 4.03 -0.14 16.79
C GLY A 152 4.05 -1.58 16.26
N ILE A 153 5.17 -1.99 15.67
CA ILE A 153 5.48 -3.40 15.34
C ILE A 153 6.94 -3.71 15.69
N ALA A 154 7.17 -4.81 16.41
CA ALA A 154 8.52 -5.21 16.78
C ALA A 154 9.39 -5.42 15.52
N PRO A 155 10.66 -4.94 15.51
CA PRO A 155 11.55 -5.09 14.36
C PRO A 155 11.69 -6.54 13.87
N ALA A 156 11.62 -7.51 14.78
CA ALA A 156 11.66 -8.94 14.46
C ALA A 156 10.45 -9.43 13.65
N SER A 157 9.27 -8.80 13.80
CA SER A 157 8.06 -9.15 13.05
C SER A 157 8.00 -8.49 11.65
N VAL A 158 8.79 -7.43 11.41
CA VAL A 158 8.78 -6.66 10.15
C VAL A 158 9.04 -7.53 8.91
N PRO A 159 10.07 -8.42 8.87
CA PRO A 159 10.34 -9.22 7.68
C PRO A 159 9.17 -10.13 7.28
N ALA A 160 8.49 -10.74 8.26
CA ALA A 160 7.35 -11.62 8.00
C ALA A 160 6.16 -10.82 7.43
N PHE A 161 5.89 -9.63 7.97
CA PHE A 161 4.86 -8.72 7.46
C PHE A 161 5.14 -8.28 6.01
N ILE A 162 6.38 -7.88 5.71
CA ILE A 162 6.78 -7.51 4.35
C ILE A 162 6.64 -8.71 3.41
N GLY A 163 7.05 -9.90 3.83
CA GLY A 163 6.88 -11.14 3.06
C GLY A 163 5.41 -11.42 2.72
N ALA A 164 4.51 -11.29 3.70
CA ALA A 164 3.07 -11.41 3.50
C ALA A 164 2.51 -10.36 2.53
N GLN A 165 2.94 -9.10 2.64
CA GLN A 165 2.55 -8.03 1.73
C GLN A 165 3.01 -8.32 0.29
N LEU A 166 4.24 -8.80 0.10
CA LEU A 166 4.76 -9.19 -1.22
C LEU A 166 3.99 -10.38 -1.81
N ALA A 167 3.62 -11.37 -1.01
CA ALA A 167 2.72 -12.44 -1.44
C ALA A 167 1.35 -11.88 -1.86
N GLY A 168 0.81 -10.93 -1.11
CA GLY A 168 -0.39 -10.19 -1.46
C GLY A 168 -0.28 -9.44 -2.79
N VAL A 169 0.87 -8.83 -3.09
CA VAL A 169 1.12 -8.21 -4.41
C VAL A 169 0.98 -9.21 -5.55
N VAL A 170 1.63 -10.37 -5.42
CA VAL A 170 1.58 -11.43 -6.44
C VAL A 170 0.15 -11.89 -6.66
N ILE A 171 -0.59 -12.16 -5.57
CA ILE A 171 -2.00 -12.60 -5.64
C ILE A 171 -2.88 -11.51 -6.25
N GLY A 172 -2.74 -10.26 -5.81
CA GLY A 172 -3.50 -9.12 -6.33
C GLY A 172 -3.30 -8.91 -7.82
N LEU A 173 -2.05 -8.95 -8.30
CA LEU A 173 -1.74 -8.86 -9.73
C LEU A 173 -2.31 -10.05 -10.53
N ALA A 174 -2.25 -11.26 -9.98
CA ALA A 174 -2.87 -12.44 -10.60
C ALA A 174 -4.39 -12.27 -10.73
N LEU A 175 -5.06 -11.78 -9.68
CA LEU A 175 -6.50 -11.48 -9.71
C LEU A 175 -6.84 -10.41 -10.75
N VAL A 176 -6.05 -9.34 -10.85
CA VAL A 176 -6.22 -8.32 -11.90
C VAL A 176 -6.13 -8.94 -13.28
N ALA A 177 -5.14 -9.80 -13.51
CA ALA A 177 -4.96 -10.47 -14.78
C ALA A 177 -6.18 -11.34 -15.11
N VAL A 178 -6.69 -12.14 -14.17
CA VAL A 178 -7.84 -13.03 -14.41
C VAL A 178 -9.15 -12.25 -14.61
N ILE A 179 -9.43 -11.25 -13.77
CA ILE A 179 -10.70 -10.52 -13.77
C ILE A 179 -10.80 -9.57 -14.97
N PHE A 180 -9.73 -8.86 -15.30
CA PHE A 180 -9.75 -7.82 -16.33
C PHE A 180 -9.23 -8.28 -17.71
N MET A 181 -8.77 -9.53 -17.89
CA MET A 181 -8.44 -10.06 -19.24
C MET A 181 -9.67 -10.30 -20.12
N ARG A 182 -10.86 -10.52 -19.55
CA ARG A 182 -12.06 -10.88 -20.32
C ARG A 182 -12.78 -9.71 -21.01
N GLY A 183 -12.38 -8.45 -20.76
CA GLY A 183 -13.03 -7.27 -21.33
C GLY A 183 -12.62 -6.89 -22.76
N LYS A 184 -11.54 -7.47 -23.32
CA LYS A 184 -11.04 -7.13 -24.67
C LYS A 184 -11.60 -8.01 -25.80
N ALA A 185 -12.26 -9.13 -25.50
CA ALA A 185 -12.67 -10.11 -26.52
C ALA A 185 -14.02 -9.78 -27.22
N ALA A 186 -14.71 -8.70 -26.85
CA ALA A 186 -16.10 -8.45 -27.29
C ALA A 186 -16.28 -7.34 -28.36
N THR A 187 -15.21 -6.76 -28.93
CA THR A 187 -15.32 -5.67 -29.92
C THR A 187 -14.68 -5.96 -31.29
N GLY A 188 -14.41 -7.22 -31.61
CA GLY A 188 -13.86 -7.63 -32.91
C GLY A 188 -14.83 -8.44 -33.76
N ALA A 189 -16.05 -7.94 -34.03
CA ALA A 189 -16.89 -8.48 -35.09
C ALA A 189 -16.66 -7.65 -36.37
N PRO A 190 -16.14 -8.24 -37.47
CA PRO A 190 -16.04 -7.54 -38.73
C PRO A 190 -17.44 -7.32 -39.29
N THR A 191 -17.80 -6.06 -39.53
CA THR A 191 -18.93 -5.72 -40.40
C THR A 191 -18.56 -6.12 -41.83
N ALA A 192 -19.30 -7.10 -42.35
CA ALA A 192 -19.30 -7.50 -43.76
C ALA A 192 -19.85 -6.39 -44.66
#